data_AF-A0A6F8V294-F1
#
_entry.id   AF-A0A6F8V294-F1
#
_cell.length_a   1.000
_cell.length_b   1.000
_cell.length_c   1.000
_cell.angle_alpha   90.00
_cell.angle_beta   90.00
_cell.angle_gamma   90.00
#
_symmetry.space_group_name_H-M   'P 1'
#
loop_
_entity.id
_entity.type
_entity.pdbx_description
1 polymer ?
#
loop_
_entity_poly.entity_id
_entity_poly.type
_entity_poly.pdbx_seq_one_letter_code
_entity_poly.pdbx_strand_id
1 'polypeptide(L)'
;MDAHRFVIADEDSSLWGHLFGPGQGETMTRFVFDREENAISAAEYQVGTAWLPMTEEMLVNFYDHLANANPDALENPISWGLRTSSELPSWVEVPAAAPSGP
;
A
#
# COMPACT_ATOMS: atom_id res chain seq x y z
N MET A 1 -19.37 -5.26 -7.39
CA MET A 1 -18.15 -4.46 -7.25
C MET A 1 -18.13 -4.00 -5.81
N ASP A 2 -17.33 -4.68 -5.00
CA ASP A 2 -17.21 -4.37 -3.58
C ASP A 2 -16.48 -3.04 -3.43
N ALA A 3 -17.16 -2.04 -2.86
CA ALA A 3 -16.63 -0.69 -2.64
C ALA A 3 -15.41 -0.64 -1.70
N HIS A 4 -14.94 -1.80 -1.24
CA HIS A 4 -13.91 -1.98 -0.24
C HIS A 4 -12.86 -3.00 -0.66
N ARG A 5 -12.65 -3.24 -1.95
CA ARG A 5 -11.62 -4.18 -2.43
C ARG A 5 -10.23 -3.74 -1.97
N PHE A 6 -9.89 -2.48 -2.21
CA PHE A 6 -8.57 -1.94 -1.95
C PHE A 6 -8.54 -1.16 -0.64
N VAL A 7 -7.54 -1.40 0.20
CA VAL A 7 -7.15 -0.54 1.33
C VAL A 7 -5.97 0.29 0.90
N ILE A 8 -6.06 1.61 1.08
CA ILE A 8 -5.11 2.56 0.51
C ILE A 8 -4.62 3.50 1.62
N ALA A 9 -3.30 3.63 1.71
CA ALA A 9 -2.61 4.73 2.39
C ALA A 9 -1.97 5.60 1.31
N ASP A 10 -2.34 6.87 1.25
CA ASP A 10 -1.80 7.86 0.31
C ASP A 10 -2.02 9.29 0.82
N GLU A 11 -1.64 10.28 0.02
CA GLU A 11 -1.73 11.71 0.36
C GLU A 11 -3.20 12.19 0.50
N ASP A 12 -4.16 11.50 -0.13
CA ASP A 12 -5.60 11.75 0.01
C ASP A 12 -6.20 11.14 1.30
N SER A 13 -5.40 10.38 2.05
CA SER A 13 -5.78 9.72 3.30
C SER A 13 -4.72 9.97 4.37
N SER A 14 -4.33 8.94 5.12
CA SER A 14 -3.20 9.00 6.04
C SER A 14 -2.05 8.18 5.47
N LEU A 15 -0.88 8.81 5.34
CA LEU A 15 0.37 8.11 5.05
C LEU A 15 0.73 7.19 6.22
N TRP A 16 1.39 6.07 5.91
CA TRP A 16 1.78 5.08 6.90
C TRP A 16 3.26 5.23 7.23
N GLY A 17 3.60 5.48 8.50
CA GLY A 17 4.99 5.49 8.95
C GLY A 17 5.51 4.06 9.12
N HIS A 18 6.60 3.70 8.44
CA HIS A 18 7.23 2.38 8.59
C HIS A 18 8.73 2.47 8.87
N LEU A 19 9.20 1.58 9.75
CA LEU A 19 10.61 1.43 10.10
C LEU A 19 11.17 0.19 9.41
N PHE A 20 11.96 0.37 8.36
CA PHE A 20 12.54 -0.74 7.58
C PHE A 20 13.76 -1.41 8.25
N GLY A 21 14.23 -0.93 9.41
CA GLY A 21 15.34 -1.57 10.11
C GLY A 21 15.95 -0.73 11.23
N PRO A 22 16.83 -1.34 12.05
CA PRO A 22 17.47 -0.67 13.17
C PRO A 22 18.36 0.49 12.69
N GLY A 23 18.11 1.69 13.23
CA GLY A 23 18.86 2.91 12.89
C GLY A 23 18.35 3.66 11.65
N GLN A 24 17.33 3.14 10.96
CA GLN A 24 16.60 3.92 9.96
C GLN A 24 15.56 4.82 10.66
N GLY A 25 15.37 6.03 10.14
CA GLY A 25 14.27 6.89 10.57
C GLY A 25 12.92 6.30 10.17
N GLU A 26 11.85 6.81 10.78
CA GLU A 26 10.49 6.52 10.31
C GLU A 26 10.35 7.06 8.89
N THR A 27 10.06 6.17 7.95
CA THR A 27 9.89 6.51 6.54
C THR A 27 8.41 6.50 6.23
N MET A 28 7.92 7.59 5.63
CA MET A 28 6.53 7.63 5.16
C MET A 28 6.37 6.68 3.98
N THR A 29 5.32 5.87 4.03
CA THR A 29 4.95 4.92 3.00
C THR A 29 3.53 5.19 2.52
N ARG A 30 3.31 4.89 1.24
CA ARG A 30 2.00 4.82 0.63
C ARG A 30 1.82 3.44 0.02
N PHE A 31 0.66 2.85 0.17
CA PHE A 31 0.41 1.48 -0.28
C PHE A 31 -1.02 1.28 -0.72
N VAL A 32 -1.20 0.22 -1.50
CA VAL A 32 -2.49 -0.34 -1.88
C VAL A 32 -2.47 -1.83 -1.60
N PHE A 33 -3.36 -2.25 -0.72
CA PHE A 33 -3.59 -3.64 -0.40
C PHE A 33 -4.88 -4.12 -1.05
N ASP A 34 -4.79 -5.18 -1.84
CA ASP A 34 -5.94 -5.87 -2.42
C ASP A 34 -6.43 -6.94 -1.44
N ARG A 35 -7.62 -6.73 -0.86
CA ARG A 35 -8.20 -7.69 0.07
C ARG A 35 -8.75 -8.95 -0.61
N GLU A 36 -9.06 -8.90 -1.91
CA GLU A 36 -9.53 -10.08 -2.64
C GLU A 36 -8.38 -11.03 -2.91
N GLU A 37 -7.25 -10.51 -3.39
CA GLU A 37 -6.02 -11.28 -3.64
C GLU A 37 -5.18 -11.50 -2.37
N ASN A 38 -5.52 -10.80 -1.28
CA ASN A 38 -4.77 -10.75 -0.02
C ASN A 38 -3.28 -10.42 -0.22
N ALA A 39 -3.00 -9.40 -1.04
CA ALA A 39 -1.66 -9.03 -1.47
C ALA A 39 -1.52 -7.51 -1.62
N ILE A 40 -0.28 -7.02 -1.52
CA ILE A 40 0.04 -5.61 -1.82
C ILE A 40 0.07 -5.44 -3.35
N SER A 41 -0.83 -4.63 -3.90
CA SER A 41 -0.84 -4.27 -5.33
C SER A 41 0.25 -3.26 -5.67
N ALA A 42 0.50 -2.31 -4.78
CA ALA A 42 1.54 -1.31 -4.93
C ALA A 42 1.98 -0.80 -3.56
N ALA A 43 3.28 -0.56 -3.37
CA ALA A 43 3.76 0.17 -2.20
C ALA A 43 5.03 0.95 -2.53
N GLU A 44 5.09 2.16 -2.03
CA GLU A 44 6.18 3.09 -2.23
C GLU A 44 6.58 3.71 -0.90
N TYR A 45 7.85 4.10 -0.79
CA TYR A 45 8.40 4.78 0.36
C TYR A 45 8.99 6.13 -0.06
N GLN A 46 8.93 7.10 0.85
CA GLN A 46 9.40 8.45 0.61
C GLN A 46 10.92 8.54 0.76
N VAL A 47 11.61 9.06 -0.26
CA VAL A 47 13.03 9.41 -0.22
C VAL A 47 13.19 10.87 -0.59
N GLY A 48 13.41 11.72 0.42
CA GLY A 48 13.39 13.17 0.23
C GLY A 48 12.01 13.65 -0.19
N THR A 49 11.88 14.15 -1.42
CA THR A 49 10.60 14.58 -2.01
C THR A 49 10.04 13.60 -3.05
N ALA A 50 10.71 12.47 -3.28
CA ALA A 50 10.32 11.48 -4.27
C ALA A 50 9.70 10.25 -3.60
N TRP A 51 8.77 9.61 -4.30
CA TRP A 51 8.23 8.29 -3.97
C TRP A 51 8.95 7.24 -4.81
N LEU A 52 9.49 6.22 -4.16
CA LEU A 52 10.18 5.12 -4.84
C LEU A 52 9.45 3.80 -4.54
N PRO A 53 9.34 2.89 -5.53
CA PRO A 53 8.79 1.56 -5.30
C PRO A 53 9.63 0.81 -4.27
N MET A 54 8.96 0.14 -3.34
CA MET A 54 9.61 -0.74 -2.38
C MET A 54 10.26 -1.91 -3.12
N THR A 55 11.44 -2.33 -2.65
CA THR A 55 12.07 -3.57 -3.12
C THR A 55 11.29 -4.79 -2.64
N GLU A 56 11.52 -5.96 -3.23
CA GLU A 56 10.89 -7.22 -2.78
C GLU A 56 11.12 -7.48 -1.28
N GLU A 57 12.34 -7.25 -0.78
CA GLU A 57 12.66 -7.41 0.65
C GLU A 57 11.89 -6.43 1.54
N MET A 58 11.75 -5.17 1.10
CA MET A 58 10.95 -4.16 1.80
C MET A 58 9.47 -4.52 1.80
N LEU A 59 8.94 -5.02 0.67
CA LEU A 59 7.55 -5.47 0.57
C LEU A 59 7.26 -6.63 1.51
N VAL A 60 8.16 -7.61 1.63
CA VAL A 60 8.01 -8.73 2.57
C VAL A 60 7.98 -8.22 4.01
N ASN A 61 8.90 -7.34 4.38
CA ASN A 61 8.93 -6.75 5.72
C ASN A 61 7.69 -5.88 6.01
N PHE A 62 7.26 -5.09 5.03
CA PHE A 62 6.10 -4.23 5.14
C PHE A 62 4.79 -5.03 5.23
N TYR A 63 4.64 -6.05 4.39
CA TYR A 63 3.49 -6.96 4.43
C TYR A 63 3.38 -7.66 5.78
N ASP A 64 4.49 -8.16 6.32
CA ASP A 64 4.49 -8.81 7.63
C ASP A 64 4.00 -7.86 8.73
N HIS A 65 4.48 -6.61 8.73
CA HIS A 65 3.99 -5.59 9.67
C HIS A 65 2.53 -5.21 9.46
N LEU A 66 2.07 -5.14 8.21
CA LEU A 66 0.70 -4.77 7.88
C LEU A 66 -0.29 -5.89 8.24
N ALA A 67 0.01 -7.13 7.86
CA ALA A 67 -0.89 -8.27 8.01
C ALA A 67 -0.77 -8.95 9.38
N ASN A 68 0.44 -9.12 9.93
CA ASN A 68 0.65 -9.85 11.18
C ASN A 68 0.71 -8.93 12.41
N ALA A 69 1.37 -7.76 12.30
CA ALA A 69 1.49 -6.86 13.45
C ALA A 69 0.26 -5.96 13.64
N ASN A 70 -0.42 -5.57 12.55
CA ASN A 70 -1.57 -4.66 12.59
C ASN A 70 -2.76 -5.18 11.76
N PRO A 71 -3.27 -6.40 12.01
CA PRO A 71 -4.38 -6.97 11.23
C PRO A 71 -5.63 -6.06 11.22
N ASP A 72 -5.85 -5.32 12.31
CA ASP A 72 -6.97 -4.38 12.44
C ASP A 72 -6.90 -3.23 11.42
N ALA A 73 -5.73 -2.89 10.87
CA ALA A 73 -5.61 -1.91 9.80
C ALA A 73 -6.26 -2.38 8.49
N LEU A 74 -6.31 -3.71 8.25
CA LEU A 74 -6.96 -4.30 7.09
C LEU A 74 -8.44 -4.60 7.35
N GLU A 75 -8.80 -4.92 8.60
CA GLU A 75 -10.19 -5.17 9.02
C GLU A 75 -11.00 -3.87 9.18
N ASN A 76 -10.39 -2.85 9.78
CA ASN A 76 -11.00 -1.55 10.12
C ASN A 76 -10.18 -0.37 9.58
N PRO A 77 -9.92 -0.28 8.27
CA PRO A 77 -9.01 0.71 7.67
C PRO A 77 -9.34 2.16 8.05
N ILE A 78 -10.62 2.50 8.13
CA ILE A 78 -11.07 3.86 8.48
C ILE A 78 -10.59 4.29 9.89
N SER A 79 -10.54 3.37 10.86
CA SER A 79 -10.06 3.65 12.23
C SER A 79 -8.58 3.99 12.28
N TRP A 80 -7.84 3.56 11.25
CA TRP A 80 -6.41 3.81 11.07
C TRP A 80 -6.14 5.00 10.13
N GLY A 81 -7.18 5.72 9.71
CA GLY A 81 -7.07 6.82 8.74
C GLY A 81 -6.79 6.37 7.31
N LEU A 82 -6.91 5.07 7.03
CA LEU A 82 -6.79 4.51 5.69
C LEU A 82 -8.10 4.66 4.95
N ARG A 83 -8.03 4.82 3.63
CA ARG A 83 -9.22 4.84 2.78
C ARG A 83 -9.45 3.48 2.13
N THR A 84 -10.70 3.19 1.80
CA THR A 84 -11.06 2.03 1.00
C THR A 84 -11.58 2.47 -0.36
N SER A 85 -11.29 1.69 -1.39
CA SER A 85 -11.73 1.98 -2.76
C SER A 85 -12.04 0.69 -3.53
N SER A 86 -12.93 0.77 -4.51
CA SER A 86 -13.10 -0.28 -5.53
C SER A 86 -12.12 -0.13 -6.70
N GLU A 87 -11.43 1.02 -6.79
CA GLU A 87 -10.53 1.37 -7.88
C GLU A 87 -9.13 1.69 -7.34
N LEU A 88 -8.11 1.38 -8.13
CA LEU A 88 -6.72 1.73 -7.81
C LEU A 88 -6.53 3.26 -7.85
N PRO A 89 -5.66 3.82 -7.00
CA PRO A 89 -5.29 5.23 -7.07
C PRO A 89 -4.63 5.59 -8.40
N SER A 90 -4.72 6.86 -8.79
CA SER A 90 -4.06 7.36 -10.01
C SER A 90 -2.54 7.30 -9.99
N TRP A 91 -1.91 7.22 -8.81
CA TRP A 91 -0.46 7.06 -8.68
C TRP A 91 -0.01 5.61 -8.91
N VAL A 92 -0.92 4.64 -8.83
CA VAL A 92 -0.62 3.25 -9.17
C VAL A 92 -0.74 3.11 -10.67
N GLU A 93 0.41 3.06 -11.34
CA GLU A 93 0.45 2.62 -12.72
C GLU A 93 0.09 1.13 -12.75
N VAL A 94 -1.16 0.82 -13.09
CA VAL A 94 -1.49 -0.51 -13.57
C VAL A 94 -0.61 -0.75 -14.80
N PRO A 95 0.20 -1.82 -14.86
CA PRO A 95 0.83 -2.19 -16.10
C PRO A 95 -0.32 -2.35 -17.11
N ALA A 96 -0.31 -1.50 -18.14
CA ALA A 96 -1.37 -1.48 -19.14
C ALA A 96 -1.61 -2.93 -19.57
N ALA A 97 -2.81 -3.44 -19.29
CA ALA A 97 -3.18 -4.79 -19.69
C ALA A 97 -2.76 -4.94 -21.14
N ALA A 98 -1.84 -5.87 -21.41
CA ALA A 98 -1.28 -6.05 -22.74
C ALA A 98 -2.43 -6.07 -23.74
N PRO A 99 -2.37 -5.31 -24.85
CA PRO A 99 -3.47 -5.25 -25.79
C PRO A 99 -3.82 -6.69 -26.17
N SER A 100 -5.03 -7.14 -25.79
CA SER A 100 -5.55 -8.41 -26.26
C SER A 100 -5.60 -8.28 -27.78
N GLY A 101 -4.69 -8.99 -28.44
CA GLY A 101 -4.55 -8.96 -29.90
C GLY A 101 -5.86 -9.38 -30.59
N PRO A 102 -6.04 -8.97 -31.85
CA PRO A 102 -7.29 -9.12 -32.60
C PRO A 102 -7.75 -10.58 -32.77
#